data_AF-A0A124F8Y6-F1
#
_entry.id   AF-A0A124F8Y6-F1
#
_cell.length_a   1.000
_cell.length_b   1.000
_cell.length_c   1.000
_cell.angle_alpha   90.00
_cell.angle_beta   90.00
_cell.angle_gamma   90.00
#
_symmetry.space_group_name_H-M   'P 1'
#
loop_
_entity.id
_entity.type
_entity.pdbx_description
1 polymer ?
#
loop_
_entity_poly.entity_id
_entity_poly.type
_entity_poly.pdbx_seq_one_letter_code
_entity_poly.pdbx_strand_id
1 'polypeptide(L)'
;KERKKETRILVFGDDDWLTDKYVELGGNKELLSKGLSWLRSREKLLSLSKPKVANSFLFLSQGEKLTITVVPLLVLPLLCLLLAGLVALRRRS
;
A
#
# COMPACT_ATOMS: atom_id res chain seq x y z
N LYS A 1 -12.16 10.69 44.85
CA LYS A 1 -10.99 10.90 43.95
C LYS A 1 -11.54 11.34 42.59
N GLU A 2 -11.50 12.64 42.29
CA GLU A 2 -11.85 13.14 40.95
C GLU A 2 -10.90 12.52 39.91
N ARG A 3 -11.45 11.96 38.84
CA ARG A 3 -10.66 11.54 37.69
C ARG A 3 -10.23 12.80 36.94
N LYS A 4 -8.97 13.23 37.13
CA LYS A 4 -8.36 14.24 36.26
C LYS A 4 -8.50 13.76 34.81
N LYS A 5 -9.16 14.56 33.97
CA LYS A 5 -9.20 14.31 32.53
C LYS A 5 -7.80 14.58 31.98
N GLU A 6 -7.05 13.53 31.71
CA GLU A 6 -5.76 13.64 31.02
C GLU A 6 -6.02 13.95 29.54
N THR A 7 -5.51 15.09 29.07
CA THR A 7 -5.49 15.40 27.64
C THR A 7 -4.18 14.86 27.08
N ARG A 8 -4.26 14.06 26.02
CA ARG A 8 -3.10 13.47 25.35
C ARG A 8 -2.99 14.08 23.95
N ILE A 9 -1.76 14.43 23.57
CA ILE A 9 -1.45 14.99 22.27
C ILE A 9 -0.31 14.15 21.69
N LEU A 10 -0.43 13.81 20.41
CA LEU A 10 0.58 13.10 19.64
C LEU A 10 0.98 14.00 18.47
N VAL A 11 2.28 14.25 18.31
CA VAL A 11 2.83 15.13 17.28
C VAL A 11 3.84 14.34 16.46
N PHE A 12 3.70 14.40 15.14
CA PHE A 12 4.67 13.86 14.19
C PHE A 12 5.35 15.02 13.46
N GLY A 13 6.64 14.88 13.18
CA GLY A 13 7.45 15.94 12.58
C GLY A 13 7.41 16.00 11.05
N ASP A 14 6.71 15.07 10.43
CA ASP A 14 6.61 14.88 8.98
C ASP A 14 5.28 14.19 8.67
N ASP A 15 4.73 14.39 7.48
CA ASP A 15 3.51 13.79 6.97
C ASP A 15 3.76 12.75 5.87
N ASP A 16 4.95 12.70 5.27
CA ASP A 16 5.27 11.81 4.15
C ASP A 16 5.02 10.32 4.49
N TRP A 17 5.26 9.93 5.75
CA TRP A 17 5.06 8.56 6.25
C TRP A 17 3.59 8.09 6.21
N LEU A 18 2.62 9.01 6.08
CA LEU A 18 1.19 8.73 5.97
C LEU A 18 0.67 8.69 4.52
N THR A 19 1.49 9.02 3.54
CA THR A 19 1.09 9.00 2.12
C THR A 19 0.96 7.56 1.61
N ASP A 20 0.19 7.37 0.52
CA ASP A 20 -0.01 6.04 -0.10
C ASP A 20 1.30 5.32 -0.42
N LYS A 21 2.37 6.07 -0.70
CA LYS A 21 3.69 5.55 -0.99
C LYS A 21 4.39 4.95 0.23
N TYR A 22 4.18 5.53 1.42
CA TYR A 22 4.95 5.19 2.62
C TYR A 22 4.11 4.59 3.76
N VAL A 23 2.78 4.71 3.74
CA VAL A 23 1.90 4.24 4.82
C VAL A 23 2.02 2.73 5.05
N GLU A 24 2.27 1.96 3.99
CA GLU A 24 2.46 0.50 4.08
C GLU A 24 3.92 0.10 4.35
N LEU A 25 4.85 1.05 4.36
CA LEU A 25 6.27 0.79 4.58
C LEU A 25 6.64 0.82 6.06
N GLY A 26 7.61 0.00 6.44
CA GLY A 26 8.36 0.14 7.71
C GLY A 26 7.54 0.07 9.00
N GLY A 27 6.27 -0.34 8.95
CA GLY A 27 5.37 -0.31 10.10
C GLY A 27 4.68 1.04 10.36
N ASN A 28 4.68 1.97 9.40
CA ASN A 28 4.02 3.27 9.48
C ASN A 28 2.53 3.15 9.86
N LYS A 29 1.80 2.25 9.18
CA LYS A 29 0.40 1.92 9.54
C LYS A 29 0.25 1.37 10.96
N GLU A 30 1.23 0.61 11.45
CA GLU A 30 1.20 0.07 12.81
C GLU A 30 1.45 1.19 13.84
N LEU A 31 2.42 2.07 13.57
CA LEU A 31 2.72 3.25 14.39
C LEU A 31 1.48 4.14 14.56
N LEU A 32 0.76 4.44 13.47
CA LEU A 32 -0.48 5.23 13.53
C LEU A 32 -1.55 4.55 14.38
N SER A 33 -1.80 3.25 14.15
CA SER A 33 -2.81 2.47 14.88
C SER A 33 -2.52 2.40 16.39
N LYS A 34 -1.24 2.25 16.74
CA LYS A 34 -0.76 2.22 18.13
C LYS A 34 -0.88 3.60 18.77
N GLY A 35 -0.45 4.66 18.07
CA GLY A 35 -0.55 6.05 18.53
C GLY A 35 -2.00 6.46 18.80
N LEU A 36 -2.92 6.10 17.90
CA LEU A 36 -4.35 6.37 18.10
C LEU A 36 -4.95 5.55 19.26
N SER A 37 -4.50 4.31 19.45
CA SER A 37 -4.91 3.49 20.59
C SER A 37 -4.44 4.08 21.92
N TRP A 38 -3.24 4.67 21.95
CA TRP A 38 -2.69 5.39 23.10
C TRP A 38 -3.44 6.69 23.40
N LEU A 39 -3.78 7.48 22.37
CA LEU A 39 -4.62 8.68 22.53
C LEU A 39 -6.00 8.35 23.13
N ARG A 40 -6.54 7.16 22.82
CA ARG A 40 -7.83 6.67 23.33
C ARG A 40 -7.74 5.98 24.70
N SER A 41 -6.58 6.04 25.37
CA SER A 41 -6.31 5.38 26.66
C SER A 41 -6.64 3.88 26.67
N ARG A 42 -6.55 3.19 25.52
CA ARG A 42 -6.71 1.72 25.42
C ARG A 42 -5.38 1.02 25.68
N GLU A 43 -4.75 1.32 26.82
CA GLU A 43 -3.37 0.90 27.13
C GLU A 43 -3.23 -0.59 27.45
N LYS A 44 -4.34 -1.28 27.80
CA LYS A 44 -4.29 -2.62 28.38
C LYS A 44 -3.72 -3.74 27.47
N LEU A 45 -3.40 -3.45 26.20
CA LEU A 45 -2.93 -4.44 25.21
C LEU A 45 -1.87 -3.88 24.24
N LEU A 46 -0.88 -3.12 24.72
CA LEU A 46 0.32 -2.81 23.92
C LEU A 46 1.24 -4.04 23.81
N SER A 47 0.73 -5.14 23.26
CA SER A 47 1.57 -6.26 22.81
C SER A 47 2.34 -5.79 21.58
N LEU A 48 3.64 -5.56 21.73
CA LEU A 48 4.56 -5.39 20.61
C LEU A 48 4.62 -6.74 19.89
N SER A 49 3.76 -6.92 18.89
CA SER A 49 3.86 -8.08 18.01
C SER A 49 5.22 -7.96 17.31
N LYS A 50 5.97 -9.06 17.23
CA LYS A 50 7.22 -9.06 16.47
C LYS A 50 6.92 -8.52 15.07
N PRO A 51 7.73 -7.57 14.55
CA PRO A 51 7.49 -7.02 13.23
C PRO A 51 7.31 -8.20 12.27
N LYS A 52 6.15 -8.28 11.62
CA LYS A 52 5.93 -9.27 10.57
C LYS A 52 7.06 -9.04 9.58
N VAL A 53 7.82 -10.11 9.29
CA VAL A 53 8.96 -10.12 8.37
C VAL A 53 8.65 -9.16 7.25
N ALA A 54 9.44 -8.10 7.15
CA ALA A 54 9.16 -6.97 6.28
C ALA A 54 8.76 -7.51 4.91
N ASN A 55 7.53 -7.19 4.48
CA ASN A 55 7.08 -7.47 3.12
C ASN A 55 8.24 -7.06 2.21
N SER A 56 8.78 -8.03 1.47
CA SER A 56 9.93 -7.83 0.60
C SER A 56 9.64 -6.62 -0.26
N PHE A 57 10.32 -5.51 0.03
CA PHE A 57 10.02 -4.24 -0.61
C PHE A 57 10.35 -4.37 -2.10
N LEU A 58 9.32 -4.43 -2.93
CA LEU A 58 9.47 -4.34 -4.37
C LEU A 58 9.69 -2.87 -4.74
N PHE A 59 10.94 -2.44 -4.62
CA PHE A 59 11.38 -1.16 -5.17
C PHE A 59 11.50 -1.30 -6.68
N LEU A 60 10.35 -1.21 -7.36
CA LEU A 60 10.30 -1.20 -8.81
C LEU A 60 10.90 0.12 -9.30
N SER A 61 11.92 0.02 -10.15
CA SER A 61 12.41 1.14 -10.94
C SER A 61 11.28 1.72 -11.79
N GLN A 62 11.37 3.01 -12.15
CA GLN A 62 10.36 3.66 -13.00
C GLN A 62 10.09 2.86 -14.29
N GLY A 63 11.13 2.24 -14.85
CA GLY A 63 11.00 1.36 -16.02
C GLY A 63 10.22 0.07 -15.74
N GLU A 64 10.42 -0.57 -14.58
CA GLU A 64 9.72 -1.80 -14.21
C GLU A 64 8.23 -1.55 -13.93
N LYS A 65 7.91 -0.40 -13.31
CA LYS A 65 6.53 0.03 -13.11
C LYS A 65 5.80 0.24 -14.43
N LEU A 66 6.47 0.85 -15.41
CA LEU A 66 5.89 1.05 -16.74
C LEU A 66 5.63 -0.29 -17.42
N THR A 67 6.57 -1.23 -17.37
CA THR A 67 6.39 -2.57 -17.96
C THR A 67 5.21 -3.31 -17.33
N ILE A 68 5.12 -3.36 -16.00
CA ILE A 68 4.02 -4.04 -15.28
C ILE A 68 2.67 -3.38 -15.55
N THR A 69 2.64 -2.08 -15.83
CA THR A 69 1.40 -1.36 -16.14
C THR A 69 1.00 -1.51 -17.61
N VAL A 70 1.94 -1.29 -18.53
CA VAL A 70 1.68 -1.22 -19.98
C VAL A 70 1.42 -2.59 -20.60
N VAL A 71 2.13 -3.63 -20.16
CA VAL A 71 1.98 -4.98 -20.73
C VAL A 71 0.55 -5.51 -20.59
N PRO A 72 -0.07 -5.57 -19.40
CA PRO A 72 -1.44 -6.05 -19.28
C PRO A 72 -2.48 -5.09 -19.87
N LEU A 73 -2.29 -3.77 -19.77
CA LEU A 73 -3.29 -2.80 -20.24
C LEU A 73 -3.29 -2.58 -21.76
N LEU A 74 -2.14 -2.69 -22.42
CA LEU A 74 -1.99 -2.37 -23.84
C LEU A 74 -1.56 -3.57 -24.66
N VAL A 75 -0.49 -4.26 -24.27
CA VAL A 75 0.08 -5.33 -25.09
C VAL A 75 -0.87 -6.53 -25.19
N LEU A 76 -1.45 -6.97 -24.07
CA LEU A 76 -2.41 -8.08 -24.04
C LEU A 76 -3.65 -7.83 -24.94
N PRO A 77 -4.39 -6.71 -24.78
CA PRO A 77 -5.58 -6.47 -25.61
C PRO A 77 -5.24 -6.27 -27.09
N LEU A 78 -4.11 -5.62 -27.41
CA LEU A 78 -3.64 -5.51 -28.80
C LEU A 78 -3.36 -6.88 -29.42
N LEU A 79 -2.71 -7.78 -28.68
CA LEU A 79 -2.47 -9.16 -29.11
C LEU A 79 -3.78 -9.91 -29.39
N CYS A 80 -4.76 -9.78 -28.50
CA CYS A 80 -6.10 -10.37 -28.71
C CYS A 80 -6.77 -9.83 -29.97
N LEU A 81 -6.72 -8.52 -30.22
CA LEU A 81 -7.29 -7.91 -31.42
C LEU A 81 -6.56 -8.35 -32.70
N LEU A 82 -5.24 -8.44 -32.67
CA LEU A 82 -4.45 -8.92 -33.80
C LEU A 82 -4.79 -10.37 -34.14
N LEU A 83 -4.86 -11.26 -33.14
CA LEU A 83 -5.24 -12.65 -33.35
C LEU A 83 -6.67 -12.77 -33.87
N ALA A 84 -7.61 -12.00 -33.31
CA ALA A 84 -8.99 -11.96 -33.80
C ALA A 84 -9.07 -11.48 -35.26
N GLY A 85 -8.32 -10.43 -35.61
CA GLY A 85 -8.23 -9.91 -36.98
C GLY A 85 -7.64 -10.92 -37.96
N LEU A 86 -6.53 -11.59 -37.58
CA LEU A 86 -5.91 -12.64 -38.41
C LEU A 86 -6.87 -13.80 -38.67
N VAL A 87 -7.60 -14.24 -37.64
CA VAL A 87 -8.61 -15.30 -37.79
C VAL A 87 -9.75 -14.85 -38.71
N ALA A 88 -10.22 -13.60 -38.56
CA ALA A 88 -11.28 -13.06 -39.41
C ALA A 88 -10.85 -12.97 -40.88
N LEU A 89 -9.61 -12.54 -41.15
CA LEU A 89 -9.06 -12.47 -42.51
C LEU A 89 -8.90 -13.87 -43.13
N ARG A 90 -8.38 -14.85 -42.37
CA ARG A 90 -8.25 -16.24 -42.84
C ARG A 90 -9.58 -16.94 -43.10
N ARG A 91 -10.68 -16.50 -42.49
CA ARG A 91 -12.03 -17.02 -42.75
C ARG A 91 -12.69 -16.38 -43.97
N ARG A 92 -12.15 -15.25 -44.45
CA ARG A 92 -12.68 -14.49 -45.59
C ARG A 92 -11.95 -14.81 -46.90
N SER A 93 -10.69 -15.22 -46.82
CA SER A 93 -9.96 -15.92 -47.89
C SER A 93 -10.39 -17.37 -47.99
#